data_AF-A0A1H6Y5P5-F1
#
_entry.id   AF-A0A1H6Y5P5-F1
#
_cell.length_a   1.000
_cell.length_b   1.000
_cell.length_c   1.000
_cell.angle_alpha   90.00
_cell.angle_beta   90.00
_cell.angle_gamma   90.00
#
_symmetry.space_group_name_H-M   'P 1'
#
loop_
_entity.id
_entity.type
_entity.pdbx_description
1 polymer ?
#
loop_
_entity_poly.entity_id
_entity_poly.type
_entity_poly.pdbx_seq_one_letter_code
_entity_poly.pdbx_strand_id
1 'polypeptide(L)'
;MVDSLRGFFEQINNPDRHLVVLNRDAEYPVRSLLDSMLDGQPVSVSDLDVAEEETDAVALFEDDEILARSTLDELLESVLLINSDLYKTGAIDFEDITLPDVLQGLDEVPFRLRGYPASNKEKLLLISISRVIERIAAETGGGRLRASFQRLSRLNDERGTYAVYETLSNSGVDVHLYGIGDADPSDNLPVTVHTQYLTKHPRLAVSAA
;
A
#
# COMPACT_ATOMS: atom_id res chain seq x y z
N MET A 1 23.28 -8.60 18.07
CA MET A 1 23.62 -8.44 16.64
C MET A 1 22.77 -9.43 15.90
N VAL A 2 22.05 -9.03 14.85
CA VAL A 2 21.24 -9.96 14.05
C VAL A 2 22.14 -10.62 13.01
N ASP A 3 22.38 -11.92 13.18
CA ASP A 3 23.29 -12.69 12.31
C ASP A 3 22.64 -13.06 10.97
N SER A 4 21.37 -12.70 10.75
CA SER A 4 20.67 -12.91 9.49
C SER A 4 19.53 -11.91 9.29
N LEU A 5 19.14 -11.70 8.03
CA LEU A 5 17.95 -10.95 7.65
C LEU A 5 16.69 -11.52 8.32
N ARG A 6 16.62 -12.85 8.49
CA ARG A 6 15.52 -13.51 9.21
C ARG A 6 15.48 -13.08 10.68
N GLY A 7 16.63 -13.13 11.36
CA GLY A 7 16.73 -12.71 12.76
C GLY A 7 16.39 -11.24 12.98
N PHE A 8 16.62 -10.37 11.99
CA PHE A 8 16.14 -8.99 12.00
C PHE A 8 14.61 -8.92 12.04
N PHE A 9 13.91 -9.64 11.16
CA PHE A 9 12.45 -9.64 11.16
C PHE A 9 11.83 -10.28 12.41
N GLU A 10 12.50 -11.26 13.01
CA GLU A 10 12.05 -11.90 14.25
C GLU A 10 12.19 -10.99 15.49
N GLN A 11 13.00 -9.92 15.41
CA GLN A 11 13.16 -8.94 16.49
C GLN A 11 12.24 -7.73 16.37
N ILE A 12 11.46 -7.62 15.30
CA ILE A 12 10.49 -6.53 15.15
C ILE A 12 9.38 -6.76 16.17
N ASN A 13 9.29 -5.86 17.15
CA ASN A 13 8.17 -5.81 18.08
C ASN A 13 6.89 -5.63 17.29
N ASN A 14 5.88 -6.41 17.65
CA ASN A 14 4.58 -6.33 17.05
C ASN A 14 3.61 -5.77 18.09
N PRO A 15 3.10 -4.54 17.92
CA PRO A 15 2.13 -3.99 18.84
C PRO A 15 0.86 -4.85 18.83
N ASP A 16 0.23 -5.05 19.99
CA ASP A 16 -0.97 -5.89 20.12
C ASP A 16 -2.21 -5.10 19.72
N ARG A 17 -2.35 -4.90 18.41
CA ARG A 17 -3.41 -4.09 17.81
C ARG A 17 -4.52 -4.95 17.26
N HIS A 18 -5.75 -4.56 17.54
CA HIS A 18 -6.94 -5.22 17.02
C HIS A 18 -8.01 -4.21 16.61
N LEU A 19 -8.80 -4.59 15.60
CA LEU A 19 -9.90 -3.78 15.10
C LEU A 19 -11.24 -4.34 15.63
N VAL A 20 -12.10 -3.44 16.07
CA VAL A 20 -13.48 -3.74 16.45
C VAL A 20 -14.42 -3.03 15.49
N VAL A 21 -15.21 -3.80 14.77
CA VAL A 21 -16.30 -3.30 13.91
C VAL A 21 -17.54 -3.12 14.79
N LEU A 22 -18.03 -1.88 14.87
CA LEU A 22 -19.17 -1.48 15.67
C LEU A 22 -20.43 -1.42 14.79
N ASN A 23 -21.51 -2.02 15.29
CA ASN A 23 -22.88 -1.84 14.77
C ASN A 23 -23.09 -2.11 13.31
N ARG A 24 -22.47 -3.17 12.81
CA ARG A 24 -22.64 -3.57 11.42
C ARG A 24 -24.10 -3.92 11.11
N ASP A 25 -24.72 -3.14 10.23
CA ASP A 25 -25.90 -3.61 9.52
C ASP A 25 -25.50 -4.76 8.56
N ALA A 26 -26.36 -5.78 8.45
CA ALA A 26 -26.06 -7.06 7.77
C ALA A 26 -25.65 -6.93 6.29
N GLU A 27 -25.79 -5.75 5.70
CA GLU A 27 -25.60 -5.46 4.28
C GLU A 27 -24.21 -4.89 3.93
N TYR A 28 -23.37 -4.53 4.92
CA TYR A 28 -22.09 -3.84 4.63
C TYR A 28 -20.95 -4.81 4.21
N PRO A 29 -20.30 -4.62 3.04
CA PRO A 29 -19.20 -5.45 2.53
C PRO A 29 -17.85 -5.22 3.25
N VAL A 30 -17.77 -4.24 4.15
CA VAL A 30 -16.53 -3.77 4.77
C VAL A 30 -15.84 -4.84 5.61
N ARG A 31 -16.61 -5.66 6.34
CA ARG A 31 -16.04 -6.77 7.12
C ARG A 31 -15.24 -7.74 6.25
N SER A 32 -15.80 -8.14 5.11
CA SER A 32 -15.10 -9.05 4.19
C SER A 32 -13.86 -8.41 3.57
N LEU A 33 -13.90 -7.10 3.34
CA LEU A 33 -12.75 -6.33 2.87
C LEU A 33 -11.63 -6.35 3.92
N LEU A 34 -11.95 -6.01 5.18
CA LEU A 34 -11.00 -6.03 6.30
C LEU A 34 -10.39 -7.42 6.51
N ASP A 35 -11.23 -8.46 6.60
CA ASP A 35 -10.75 -9.84 6.74
C ASP A 35 -9.80 -10.23 5.60
N SER A 36 -10.11 -9.79 4.37
CA SER A 36 -9.27 -10.11 3.22
C SER A 36 -7.97 -9.29 3.18
N MET A 37 -7.98 -8.05 3.67
CA MET A 37 -6.81 -7.19 3.71
C MET A 37 -5.85 -7.59 4.83
N LEU A 38 -6.40 -8.05 5.95
CA LEU A 38 -5.68 -8.39 7.18
C LEU A 38 -5.45 -9.90 7.35
N ASP A 39 -5.82 -10.71 6.36
CA ASP A 39 -5.55 -12.15 6.38
C ASP A 39 -4.06 -12.45 6.55
N GLY A 40 -3.74 -13.28 7.54
CA GLY A 40 -2.35 -13.63 7.90
C GLY A 40 -1.52 -12.49 8.50
N GLN A 41 -2.14 -11.33 8.78
CA GLN A 41 -1.51 -10.20 9.45
C GLN A 41 -1.66 -10.33 10.97
N PRO A 42 -0.80 -9.67 11.75
CA PRO A 42 -0.88 -9.71 13.21
C PRO A 42 -1.98 -8.82 13.80
N VAL A 43 -3.05 -8.54 13.05
CA VAL A 43 -4.16 -7.67 13.47
C VAL A 43 -5.45 -8.47 13.41
N SER A 44 -6.08 -8.72 14.55
CA SER A 44 -7.38 -9.40 14.59
C SER A 44 -8.52 -8.42 14.37
N VAL A 45 -9.61 -8.91 13.78
CA VAL A 45 -10.85 -8.13 13.58
C VAL A 45 -11.99 -8.84 14.30
N SER A 46 -12.68 -8.14 15.19
CA SER A 46 -13.89 -8.63 15.90
C SER A 46 -15.07 -7.71 15.64
N ASP A 47 -16.27 -8.20 15.90
CA ASP A 47 -17.50 -7.42 15.78
C ASP A 47 -18.11 -7.19 17.17
N LEU A 48 -18.65 -6.01 17.41
CA LEU A 48 -19.34 -5.66 18.64
C LEU A 48 -20.60 -4.85 18.32
N ASP A 49 -21.72 -5.27 18.89
CA ASP A 49 -22.99 -4.55 18.83
C ASP A 49 -23.14 -3.70 20.10
N VAL A 50 -23.25 -2.39 19.91
CA VAL A 50 -23.29 -1.35 20.93
C VAL A 50 -24.54 -0.52 20.72
N ALA A 51 -25.55 -0.73 21.58
CA ALA A 51 -26.86 -0.11 21.45
C ALA A 51 -26.87 1.44 21.45
N GLU A 52 -25.82 2.09 21.94
CA GLU A 52 -25.69 3.55 22.01
C GLU A 52 -24.95 4.18 20.80
N GLU A 53 -24.30 3.37 19.97
CA GLU A 53 -23.58 3.86 18.79
C GLU A 53 -24.58 3.87 17.60
N GLU A 54 -24.81 5.04 17.01
CA GLU A 54 -25.80 5.16 15.91
C GLU A 54 -25.16 5.02 14.52
N THR A 55 -23.84 4.95 14.45
CA THR A 55 -23.08 4.95 13.19
C THR A 55 -22.14 3.76 13.12
N ASP A 56 -22.21 3.02 12.02
CA ASP A 56 -21.29 1.93 11.73
C ASP A 56 -19.85 2.46 11.66
N ALA A 57 -19.00 1.94 12.54
CA ALA A 57 -17.63 2.40 12.70
C ALA A 57 -16.65 1.25 12.89
N VAL A 58 -15.38 1.53 12.69
CA VAL A 58 -14.27 0.69 13.12
C VAL A 58 -13.48 1.45 14.17
N ALA A 59 -13.18 0.78 15.28
CA ALA A 59 -12.27 1.27 16.29
C ALA A 59 -11.00 0.42 16.28
N LEU A 60 -9.85 1.08 16.38
CA LEU A 60 -8.57 0.45 16.60
C LEU A 60 -8.23 0.50 18.08
N PHE A 61 -7.86 -0.65 18.62
CA PHE A 61 -7.39 -0.80 19.98
C PHE A 61 -5.93 -1.25 20.02
N GLU A 62 -5.24 -0.81 21.05
CA GLU A 62 -3.99 -1.39 21.54
C GLU A 62 -4.19 -1.64 23.02
N ASP A 63 -3.98 -2.88 23.46
CA ASP A 63 -4.41 -3.35 24.78
C ASP A 63 -5.92 -3.05 25.02
N ASP A 64 -6.26 -2.23 26.00
CA ASP A 64 -7.64 -1.85 26.35
C ASP A 64 -7.97 -0.39 25.96
N GLU A 65 -7.08 0.29 25.24
CA GLU A 65 -7.22 1.70 24.87
C GLU A 65 -7.58 1.87 23.39
N ILE A 66 -8.48 2.81 23.10
CA ILE A 66 -8.84 3.17 21.74
C ILE A 66 -7.78 4.12 21.19
N LEU A 67 -7.08 3.70 20.15
CA LEU A 67 -6.08 4.52 19.45
C LEU A 67 -6.72 5.39 18.37
N ALA A 68 -7.68 4.85 17.63
CA ALA A 68 -8.29 5.54 16.51
C ALA A 68 -9.71 5.03 16.23
N ARG A 69 -10.50 5.85 15.54
CA ARG A 69 -11.83 5.49 15.05
C ARG A 69 -12.02 6.04 13.64
N SER A 70 -12.76 5.32 12.81
CA SER A 70 -13.18 5.77 11.48
C SER A 70 -14.55 5.18 11.18
N THR A 71 -15.35 5.86 10.36
CA THR A 71 -16.61 5.30 9.89
C THR A 71 -16.36 4.16 8.89
N LEU A 72 -17.31 3.23 8.76
CA LEU A 72 -17.21 2.18 7.74
C LEU A 72 -17.18 2.75 6.31
N ASP A 73 -17.90 3.85 6.07
CA ASP A 73 -17.95 4.50 4.76
C ASP A 73 -16.60 5.13 4.40
N GLU A 74 -15.96 5.88 5.30
CA GLU A 74 -14.62 6.44 5.07
C GLU A 74 -13.58 5.34 4.75
N LEU A 75 -13.65 4.22 5.47
CA LEU A 75 -12.76 3.09 5.26
C LEU A 75 -12.99 2.46 3.88
N LEU A 76 -14.25 2.22 3.53
CA LEU A 76 -14.62 1.59 2.26
C LEU A 76 -14.27 2.48 1.08
N GLU A 77 -14.64 3.76 1.14
CA GLU A 77 -14.34 4.74 0.11
C GLU A 77 -12.84 4.86 -0.09
N SER A 78 -12.05 5.13 0.95
CA SER A 78 -10.59 5.27 0.80
C SER A 78 -9.94 4.04 0.17
N VAL A 79 -10.24 2.84 0.68
CA VAL A 79 -9.63 1.61 0.16
C VAL A 79 -10.09 1.35 -1.28
N LEU A 80 -11.37 1.44 -1.59
CA LEU A 80 -11.87 1.16 -2.94
C LEU A 80 -11.39 2.21 -3.95
N LEU A 81 -11.58 3.49 -3.66
CA LEU A 81 -11.22 4.60 -4.54
C LEU A 81 -9.74 4.56 -4.94
N ILE A 82 -8.85 4.37 -3.96
CA ILE A 82 -7.40 4.30 -4.22
C ILE A 82 -7.05 3.05 -5.07
N ASN A 83 -7.75 1.94 -4.86
CA ASN A 83 -7.43 0.67 -5.51
C ASN A 83 -8.14 0.40 -6.84
N SER A 84 -9.25 1.10 -7.16
CA SER A 84 -10.03 0.86 -8.40
C SER A 84 -9.86 1.92 -9.48
N ASP A 85 -9.88 3.21 -9.10
CA ASP A 85 -10.03 4.30 -10.07
C ASP A 85 -8.75 5.10 -10.29
N LEU A 86 -7.98 5.39 -9.23
CA LEU A 86 -6.80 6.24 -9.37
C LEU A 86 -5.78 5.65 -10.35
N TYR A 87 -5.42 4.36 -10.27
CA TYR A 87 -4.40 3.77 -11.14
C TYR A 87 -4.78 3.72 -12.62
N LYS A 88 -6.05 3.45 -12.92
CA LYS A 88 -6.49 3.21 -14.31
C LYS A 88 -6.89 4.49 -15.02
N THR A 89 -7.67 5.34 -14.37
CA THR A 89 -8.30 6.49 -15.00
C THR A 89 -7.69 7.81 -14.56
N GLY A 90 -7.03 7.86 -13.39
CA GLY A 90 -6.57 9.11 -12.79
C GLY A 90 -7.73 10.03 -12.40
N ALA A 91 -8.91 9.47 -12.14
CA ALA A 91 -10.14 10.23 -11.94
C ALA A 91 -10.25 10.92 -10.57
N ILE A 92 -9.28 10.71 -9.68
CA ILE A 92 -9.27 11.26 -8.32
C ILE A 92 -8.08 12.20 -8.22
N ASP A 93 -8.33 13.39 -7.67
CA ASP A 93 -7.28 14.36 -7.45
C ASP A 93 -6.31 13.85 -6.38
N PHE A 94 -5.05 14.10 -6.63
CA PHE A 94 -3.95 13.62 -5.81
C PHE A 94 -4.04 14.09 -4.34
N GLU A 95 -4.68 15.25 -4.12
CA GLU A 95 -4.92 15.87 -2.82
C GLU A 95 -5.98 15.14 -1.99
N ASP A 96 -6.92 14.45 -2.64
CA ASP A 96 -8.04 13.74 -1.99
C ASP A 96 -7.62 12.36 -1.42
N ILE A 97 -6.37 11.95 -1.62
CA ILE A 97 -5.86 10.66 -1.15
C ILE A 97 -5.63 10.69 0.36
N THR A 98 -6.64 10.32 1.14
CA THR A 98 -6.54 10.20 2.60
C THR A 98 -6.52 8.74 3.05
N LEU A 99 -5.81 8.48 4.16
CA LEU A 99 -5.85 7.20 4.85
C LEU A 99 -6.73 7.37 6.09
N PRO A 100 -7.76 6.53 6.30
CA PRO A 100 -8.58 6.55 7.51
C PRO A 100 -7.71 6.38 8.76
N ASP A 101 -8.07 7.07 9.84
CA ASP A 101 -7.33 7.08 11.10
C ASP A 101 -7.05 5.66 11.63
N VAL A 102 -8.00 4.73 11.49
CA VAL A 102 -7.80 3.32 11.90
C VAL A 102 -6.72 2.60 11.11
N LEU A 103 -6.50 2.95 9.84
CA LEU A 103 -5.42 2.38 9.03
C LEU A 103 -4.11 3.13 9.26
N GLN A 104 -4.16 4.44 9.52
CA GLN A 104 -2.98 5.21 9.92
C GLN A 104 -2.43 4.72 11.26
N GLY A 105 -3.31 4.40 12.20
CA GLY A 105 -2.99 3.79 13.48
C GLY A 105 -2.50 2.35 13.39
N LEU A 106 -2.29 1.77 12.20
CA LEU A 106 -1.56 0.50 12.04
C LEU A 106 -0.07 0.72 11.78
N ASP A 107 0.45 1.92 12.07
CA ASP A 107 1.89 2.20 12.03
C ASP A 107 2.69 1.22 12.90
N GLU A 108 3.95 0.96 12.57
CA GLU A 108 4.80 0.00 13.30
C GLU A 108 4.32 -1.47 13.28
N VAL A 109 3.11 -1.78 12.80
CA VAL A 109 2.63 -3.16 12.61
C VAL A 109 3.37 -3.79 11.42
N PRO A 110 4.08 -4.91 11.61
CA PRO A 110 4.75 -5.61 10.53
C PRO A 110 3.75 -6.39 9.65
N PHE A 111 3.55 -5.92 8.43
CA PHE A 111 2.73 -6.61 7.43
C PHE A 111 3.53 -7.64 6.62
N ARG A 112 2.92 -8.81 6.39
CA ARG A 112 3.42 -9.87 5.53
C ARG A 112 2.64 -9.89 4.23
N LEU A 113 3.36 -9.99 3.11
CA LEU A 113 2.73 -9.93 1.79
C LEU A 113 2.97 -11.23 1.05
N ARG A 114 1.89 -11.84 0.58
CA ARG A 114 1.98 -13.00 -0.30
C ARG A 114 1.87 -12.56 -1.75
N GLY A 115 2.69 -13.16 -2.61
CA GLY A 115 2.62 -12.94 -4.05
C GLY A 115 1.35 -13.56 -4.66
N TYR A 116 1.03 -13.15 -5.88
CA TYR A 116 0.00 -13.82 -6.67
C TYR A 116 0.41 -15.29 -6.92
N PRO A 117 -0.50 -16.28 -6.87
CA PRO A 117 -1.95 -16.16 -6.65
C PRO A 117 -2.40 -16.28 -5.20
N ALA A 118 -1.47 -16.48 -4.25
CA ALA A 118 -1.80 -16.75 -2.85
C ALA A 118 -2.48 -15.56 -2.14
N SER A 119 -2.35 -14.35 -2.68
CA SER A 119 -3.04 -13.16 -2.20
C SER A 119 -3.39 -12.19 -3.32
N ASN A 120 -4.65 -11.77 -3.33
CA ASN A 120 -5.17 -10.75 -4.24
C ASN A 120 -5.55 -9.45 -3.49
N LYS A 121 -5.86 -9.51 -2.19
CA LYS A 121 -6.43 -8.39 -1.44
C LYS A 121 -5.51 -7.80 -0.36
N GLU A 122 -4.48 -8.51 0.12
CA GLU A 122 -3.47 -7.92 1.04
C GLU A 122 -2.73 -6.74 0.38
N LYS A 123 -2.60 -6.74 -0.94
CA LYS A 123 -1.95 -5.66 -1.70
C LYS A 123 -2.73 -4.35 -1.66
N LEU A 124 -4.03 -4.39 -1.34
CA LEU A 124 -4.86 -3.19 -1.32
C LEU A 124 -4.32 -2.15 -0.33
N LEU A 125 -3.90 -2.62 0.85
CA LEU A 125 -3.33 -1.76 1.88
C LEU A 125 -1.99 -1.14 1.44
N LEU A 126 -1.11 -1.93 0.81
CA LEU A 126 0.17 -1.41 0.31
C LEU A 126 -0.02 -0.33 -0.74
N ILE A 127 -0.99 -0.55 -1.63
CA ILE A 127 -1.33 0.39 -2.67
C ILE A 127 -1.79 1.70 -2.00
N SER A 128 -2.71 1.63 -1.05
CA SER A 128 -3.16 2.80 -0.27
C SER A 128 -2.00 3.53 0.43
N ILE A 129 -1.14 2.80 1.15
CA ILE A 129 0.02 3.40 1.84
C ILE A 129 1.00 4.03 0.84
N SER A 130 1.26 3.37 -0.29
CA SER A 130 2.16 3.91 -1.32
C SER A 130 1.64 5.24 -1.85
N ARG A 131 0.33 5.36 -2.08
CA ARG A 131 -0.30 6.61 -2.53
C ARG A 131 -0.23 7.72 -1.48
N VAL A 132 -0.38 7.39 -0.20
CA VAL A 132 -0.25 8.37 0.88
C VAL A 132 1.20 8.88 0.97
N ILE A 133 2.20 8.00 0.83
CA ILE A 133 3.61 8.39 0.80
C ILE A 133 3.90 9.31 -0.40
N GLU A 134 3.37 8.97 -1.57
CA GLU A 134 3.47 9.80 -2.76
C GLU A 134 2.83 11.17 -2.51
N ARG A 135 1.60 11.22 -1.97
CA ARG A 135 0.93 12.47 -1.61
C ARG A 135 1.79 13.35 -0.71
N ILE A 136 2.24 12.80 0.41
CA ILE A 136 3.10 13.51 1.37
C ILE A 136 4.37 14.05 0.68
N ALA A 137 4.98 13.27 -0.21
CA ALA A 137 6.17 13.71 -0.94
C ALA A 137 5.87 14.92 -1.84
N ALA A 138 4.76 14.90 -2.59
CA ALA A 138 4.43 16.01 -3.48
C ALA A 138 3.95 17.26 -2.72
N GLU A 139 3.18 17.10 -1.63
CA GLU A 139 2.80 18.21 -0.73
C GLU A 139 4.03 18.87 -0.09
N THR A 140 5.02 18.07 0.30
CA THR A 140 6.28 18.58 0.85
C THR A 140 7.10 19.32 -0.21
N GLY A 141 6.96 18.98 -1.49
CA GLY A 141 7.63 19.65 -2.61
C GLY A 141 9.16 19.51 -2.57
N GLY A 142 9.68 18.45 -1.96
CA GLY A 142 11.11 18.25 -1.79
C GLY A 142 11.49 16.93 -1.15
N GLY A 143 12.79 16.70 -0.99
CA GLY A 143 13.32 15.43 -0.51
C GLY A 143 13.48 14.41 -1.64
N ARG A 144 13.51 13.12 -1.28
CA ARG A 144 13.76 12.02 -2.23
C ARG A 144 12.75 10.89 -2.06
N LEU A 145 12.06 10.55 -3.14
CA LEU A 145 11.16 9.40 -3.21
C LEU A 145 11.83 8.27 -4.00
N ARG A 146 11.81 7.05 -3.45
CA ARG A 146 12.30 5.84 -4.15
C ARG A 146 11.14 4.89 -4.37
N ALA A 147 10.85 4.57 -5.62
CA ALA A 147 9.74 3.70 -6.00
C ALA A 147 10.21 2.54 -6.86
N SER A 148 9.67 1.35 -6.63
CA SER A 148 10.03 0.13 -7.36
C SER A 148 8.84 -0.40 -8.15
N PHE A 149 9.07 -0.67 -9.43
CA PHE A 149 8.12 -1.26 -10.36
C PHE A 149 8.63 -2.63 -10.81
N GLN A 150 7.73 -3.59 -10.98
CA GLN A 150 8.10 -4.88 -11.57
C GLN A 150 8.63 -4.71 -13.00
N ARG A 151 8.03 -3.79 -13.76
CA ARG A 151 8.37 -3.42 -15.15
C ARG A 151 8.18 -1.92 -15.28
N LEU A 152 9.16 -1.21 -15.83
CA LEU A 152 9.06 0.25 -15.96
C LEU A 152 7.99 0.65 -16.98
N SER A 153 7.63 -0.24 -17.93
CA SER A 153 6.51 0.01 -18.85
C SER A 153 5.18 0.28 -18.13
N ARG A 154 4.99 -0.26 -16.93
CA ARG A 154 3.76 -0.07 -16.14
C ARG A 154 3.49 1.39 -15.80
N LEU A 155 4.54 2.20 -15.70
CA LEU A 155 4.35 3.63 -15.49
C LEU A 155 3.53 4.27 -16.62
N ASN A 156 3.72 3.79 -17.86
CA ASN A 156 3.05 4.31 -19.05
C ASN A 156 1.72 3.59 -19.34
N ASP A 157 1.57 2.34 -18.90
CA ASP A 157 0.34 1.54 -19.11
C ASP A 157 -0.83 2.03 -18.25
N GLU A 158 -0.55 2.75 -17.16
CA GLU A 158 -1.51 3.19 -16.14
C GLU A 158 -1.52 4.73 -16.05
N ARG A 159 -2.57 5.36 -16.61
CA ARG A 159 -2.64 6.83 -16.74
C ARG A 159 -2.49 7.57 -15.42
N GLY A 160 -3.16 7.13 -14.37
CA GLY A 160 -3.05 7.81 -13.09
C GLY A 160 -1.72 7.56 -12.40
N THR A 161 -1.10 6.40 -12.61
CA THR A 161 0.28 6.19 -12.17
C THR A 161 1.23 7.16 -12.86
N TYR A 162 1.14 7.32 -14.19
CA TYR A 162 1.95 8.30 -14.90
C TYR A 162 1.76 9.72 -14.35
N ALA A 163 0.51 10.17 -14.22
CA ALA A 163 0.18 11.51 -13.75
C ALA A 163 0.73 11.80 -12.35
N VAL A 164 0.69 10.82 -11.44
CA VAL A 164 1.27 10.95 -10.10
C VAL A 164 2.78 11.20 -10.15
N TYR A 165 3.50 10.42 -10.96
CA TYR A 165 4.96 10.56 -11.06
C TYR A 165 5.38 11.81 -11.86
N GLU A 166 4.54 12.27 -12.78
CA GLU A 166 4.68 13.57 -13.42
C GLU A 166 4.54 14.70 -12.40
N THR A 167 3.49 14.71 -11.57
CA THR A 167 3.32 15.71 -10.52
C THR A 167 4.48 15.70 -9.52
N LEU A 168 4.87 14.52 -9.04
CA LEU A 168 5.98 14.36 -8.09
C LEU A 168 7.30 14.89 -8.62
N SER A 169 7.68 14.49 -9.84
CA SER A 169 8.96 14.88 -10.42
C SER A 169 9.02 16.38 -10.78
N ASN A 170 7.86 17.00 -11.00
CA ASN A 170 7.75 18.45 -11.24
C ASN A 170 7.58 19.29 -9.97
N SER A 171 7.31 18.67 -8.81
CA SER A 171 7.13 19.40 -7.54
C SER A 171 8.43 19.65 -6.76
N GLY A 172 9.59 19.31 -7.32
CA GLY A 172 10.90 19.47 -6.67
C GLY A 172 11.36 18.25 -5.87
N VAL A 173 10.59 17.15 -5.87
CA VAL A 173 10.99 15.87 -5.29
C VAL A 173 11.98 15.17 -6.20
N ASP A 174 13.10 14.69 -5.64
CA ASP A 174 14.06 13.85 -6.35
C ASP A 174 13.53 12.41 -6.44
N VAL A 175 12.97 12.05 -7.60
CA VAL A 175 12.31 10.76 -7.81
C VAL A 175 13.28 9.74 -8.42
N HIS A 176 13.44 8.61 -7.73
CA HIS A 176 14.23 7.46 -8.19
C HIS A 176 13.32 6.27 -8.48
N LEU A 177 13.36 5.77 -9.72
CA LEU A 177 12.57 4.62 -10.17
C LEU A 177 13.45 3.39 -10.34
N TYR A 178 13.01 2.25 -9.81
CA TYR A 178 13.70 0.96 -9.93
C TYR A 178 12.79 -0.04 -10.65
N GLY A 179 13.33 -0.84 -11.57
CA GLY A 179 12.53 -1.90 -12.22
C GLY A 179 13.21 -2.56 -13.39
N ILE A 180 12.51 -3.48 -14.05
CA ILE A 180 12.97 -4.06 -15.32
C ILE A 180 12.97 -2.96 -16.39
N GLY A 181 14.10 -2.78 -17.07
CA GLY A 181 14.31 -1.77 -18.12
C GLY A 181 13.63 -2.06 -19.44
N ASP A 182 12.32 -2.29 -19.43
CA ASP A 182 11.50 -2.52 -20.63
C ASP A 182 10.80 -1.26 -21.16
N ALA A 183 11.00 -0.14 -20.48
CA ALA A 183 10.71 1.23 -20.92
C ALA A 183 11.72 2.17 -20.24
N ASP A 184 11.87 3.39 -20.77
CA ASP A 184 12.66 4.44 -20.14
C ASP A 184 11.78 5.65 -19.77
N PRO A 185 11.31 5.74 -18.52
CA PRO A 185 10.54 6.89 -18.05
C PRO A 185 11.29 8.24 -18.13
N SER A 186 12.63 8.22 -18.13
CA SER A 186 13.42 9.46 -18.14
C SER A 186 13.35 10.24 -19.46
N ASP A 187 12.83 9.62 -20.52
CA ASP A 187 12.57 10.28 -21.80
C ASP A 187 11.48 11.36 -21.68
N ASN A 188 10.54 11.22 -20.73
CA ASN A 188 9.39 12.11 -20.60
C ASN A 188 9.25 12.76 -19.22
N LEU A 189 9.91 12.21 -18.19
CA LEU A 189 9.81 12.69 -16.82
C LEU A 189 11.18 13.04 -16.25
N PRO A 190 11.30 14.11 -15.43
CA PRO A 190 12.54 14.45 -14.73
C PRO A 190 12.81 13.49 -13.56
N VAL A 191 13.15 12.24 -13.86
CA VAL A 191 13.36 11.15 -12.88
C VAL A 191 14.71 10.46 -13.07
N THR A 192 15.25 9.88 -12.00
CA THR A 192 16.44 9.01 -12.07
C THR A 192 16.01 7.54 -12.18
N VAL A 193 16.37 6.86 -13.27
CA VAL A 193 16.00 5.46 -13.50
C VAL A 193 17.14 4.51 -13.18
N HIS A 194 16.83 3.45 -12.43
CA HIS A 194 17.72 2.37 -12.02
C HIS A 194 17.19 1.06 -12.58
N THR A 195 17.74 0.63 -13.71
CA THR A 195 17.27 -0.58 -14.40
C THR A 195 17.97 -1.83 -13.87
N GLN A 196 17.20 -2.90 -13.70
CA GLN A 196 17.73 -4.26 -13.68
C GLN A 196 17.52 -4.87 -15.06
N TYR A 197 18.60 -5.29 -15.70
CA TYR A 197 18.50 -6.11 -16.90
C TYR A 197 18.20 -7.55 -16.47
N LEU A 198 17.16 -8.15 -17.06
CA LEU A 198 17.03 -9.60 -17.05
C LEU A 198 18.23 -10.15 -17.84
N THR A 199 19.34 -10.47 -17.17
CA THR A 199 20.31 -11.39 -17.74
C THR A 199 19.57 -12.72 -17.91
N LYS A 200 19.09 -12.99 -19.12
CA LYS A 200 18.80 -14.36 -19.54
C LYS A 200 20.08 -15.13 -19.29
N HIS A 201 20.12 -15.99 -18.26
CA HIS A 201 21.13 -17.03 -18.23
C HIS A 201 20.96 -17.82 -19.55
N PRO A 202 21.90 -17.78 -20.49
CA PRO A 202 21.88 -18.75 -21.56
C PRO A 202 21.99 -20.11 -20.88
N ARG A 203 21.10 -21.03 -21.27
CA ARG A 203 21.20 -22.44 -20.89
C ARG A 203 22.67 -22.84 -20.99
N LEU A 204 23.18 -23.44 -19.92
CA LEU A 204 24.40 -24.24 -19.94
C LEU A 204 24.30 -25.18 -21.14
N ALA A 205 24.95 -24.81 -22.24
CA ALA A 205 25.34 -25.75 -23.27
C ALA A 205 26.48 -26.55 -22.63
N VAL A 206 26.13 -27.69 -22.05
CA VAL A 206 27.09 -28.77 -21.84
C VAL A 206 27.53 -29.20 -23.24
N SER A 207 28.66 -28.67 -23.69
CA SER A 207 29.44 -29.30 -24.75
C SER A 207 30.55 -30.07 -24.07
N ALA A 208 30.36 -31.38 -23.95
CA ALA A 208 31.42 -32.30 -23.64
C ALA A 208 32.39 -32.38 -24.82
N ALA A 209 33.66 -32.06 -24.57
CA ALA A 209 34.84 -32.70 -25.14
C ALA A 209 36.04 -32.34 -24.24
#